data_AF-A0A2M8DV57-F1
#
_entry.id   AF-A0A2M8DV57-F1
#
_cell.length_a   1.000
_cell.length_b   1.000
_cell.length_c   1.000
_cell.angle_alpha   90.00
_cell.angle_beta   90.00
_cell.angle_gamma   90.00
#
_symmetry.space_group_name_H-M   'P 1'
#
loop_
_entity.id
_entity.type
_entity.pdbx_description
1 polymer ?
#
loop_
_entity_poly.entity_id
_entity_poly.type
_entity_poly.pdbx_seq_one_letter_code
_entity_poly.pdbx_strand_id
1 'polypeptide(L)' 'MSVKHPVIAVTGSSGAGTTTVKRAFENIFRREKISAAVIEGDSLHSLDRMAFRAAA' A
#
# COMPACT_ATOMS: atom_id res chain seq x y z
N MET A 1 9.13 -4.44 15.92
CA MET A 1 8.19 -5.09 14.96
C MET A 1 7.41 -6.15 15.71
N SER A 2 6.08 -6.16 15.61
CA SER A 2 5.26 -7.20 16.25
C SER A 2 5.53 -8.54 15.56
N VAL A 3 5.98 -9.53 16.33
CA VAL A 3 6.14 -10.92 15.83
C VAL A 3 4.76 -11.54 15.57
N LYS A 4 3.76 -11.16 16.37
CA LYS A 4 2.40 -11.70 16.28
C LYS A 4 1.61 -11.12 15.09
N HIS A 5 1.86 -9.86 14.74
CA HIS A 5 1.15 -9.14 13.68
C HIS A 5 2.14 -8.30 12.87
N PRO A 6 2.91 -8.92 11.97
CA PRO A 6 3.89 -8.20 11.17
C PRO A 6 3.22 -7.23 10.20
N VAL A 7 3.85 -6.07 9.98
CA VAL A 7 3.40 -5.04 9.03
C VAL A 7 4.51 -4.80 8.03
N ILE A 8 4.16 -4.79 6.74
CA ILE A 8 5.08 -4.48 5.65
C ILE A 8 4.66 -3.13 5.05
N ALA A 9 5.57 -2.15 5.07
CA ALA A 9 5.35 -0.86 4.44
C ALA A 9 6.15 -0.77 3.14
N VAL A 10 5.45 -0.59 2.02
CA VAL A 10 6.05 -0.33 0.71
C VAL A 10 5.86 1.14 0.39
N THR A 11 6.97 1.87 0.25
CA THR A 11 6.98 3.31 -0.06
C THR A 11 7.74 3.57 -1.36
N GLY A 12 7.40 4.66 -2.04
CA GLY A 12 8.03 5.08 -3.29
C GLY A 12 7.41 6.37 -3.82
N SER A 13 8.12 7.03 -4.73
CA SER A 13 7.58 8.18 -5.46
C SER A 13 6.45 7.76 -6.40
N SER A 14 5.67 8.74 -6.88
CA SER A 14 4.68 8.49 -7.93
C SER A 14 5.35 7.86 -9.15
N GLY A 15 4.84 6.70 -9.61
CA GLY A 15 5.43 5.95 -10.71
C GLY A 15 6.55 4.98 -10.31
N ALA A 16 6.93 4.86 -9.03
CA ALA A 16 7.95 3.93 -8.56
C ALA A 16 7.55 2.43 -8.64
N GLY A 17 6.35 2.12 -9.14
CA GLY A 17 5.89 0.74 -9.33
C GLY A 17 5.32 0.09 -8.07
N THR A 18 4.82 0.86 -7.10
CA THR A 18 4.19 0.33 -5.87
C THR A 18 3.03 -0.63 -6.16
N THR A 19 2.24 -0.38 -7.22
CA THR A 19 1.20 -1.30 -7.70
C THR A 19 1.76 -2.66 -8.15
N THR A 20 2.92 -2.66 -8.82
CA THR A 20 3.59 -3.90 -9.24
C THR A 20 4.11 -4.68 -8.04
N VAL A 21 4.69 -3.98 -7.05
CA VAL A 21 5.14 -4.58 -5.80
C VAL A 21 3.97 -5.21 -5.03
N LYS A 22 2.83 -4.51 -4.92
CA LYS A 22 1.59 -5.06 -4.32
C LYS A 22 1.21 -6.39 -4.95
N ARG A 23 1.15 -6.46 -6.28
CA ARG A 23 0.82 -7.70 -7.03
C ARG A 23 1.84 -8.82 -6.80
N ALA A 24 3.12 -8.49 -6.65
CA ALA A 24 4.14 -9.47 -6.32
C ALA A 24 3.89 -10.10 -4.93
N PHE A 25 3.60 -9.26 -3.92
CA PHE A 25 3.24 -9.72 -2.58
C PHE A 25 1.94 -10.54 -2.55
N GLU A 26 0.89 -10.13 -3.27
CA GLU A 26 -0.34 -10.91 -3.41
C GLU A 26 -0.07 -12.31 -3.96
N ASN A 27 0.81 -12.44 -4.95
CA ASN A 27 1.21 -13.73 -5.51
C ASN A 27 2.02 -14.58 -4.51
N ILE A 28 2.93 -13.96 -3.75
CA ILE A 28 3.70 -14.65 -2.70
C ILE A 28 2.74 -15.15 -1.61
N PHE A 29 1.89 -14.28 -1.06
CA PHE A 29 0.94 -14.64 -0.01
C PHE A 29 -0.04 -15.73 -0.45
N ARG A 30 -0.50 -15.68 -1.70
CA ARG A 30 -1.32 -16.76 -2.28
C ARG A 30 -0.58 -18.10 -2.31
N ARG A 31 0.71 -18.12 -2.69
CA ARG A 31 1.53 -19.34 -2.74
C ARG A 31 1.81 -19.89 -1.33
N GLU A 32 2.10 -19.00 -0.39
CA GLU A 32 2.41 -19.32 1.01
C GLU A 32 1.15 -19.55 1.87
N LYS A 33 -0.06 -19.44 1.29
CA LYS A 33 -1.34 -19.53 2.00
C LYS A 33 -1.48 -18.55 3.17
N ILE A 34 -0.90 -17.36 3.02
CA ILE A 34 -0.97 -16.28 4.00
C ILE A 34 -2.18 -15.40 3.67
N SER A 35 -3.07 -15.18 4.64
CA SER A 35 -4.13 -14.17 4.54
C SER A 35 -3.59 -12.85 5.07
N ALA A 36 -3.45 -11.86 4.18
CA ALA A 36 -2.96 -10.53 4.53
C ALA A 36 -4.03 -9.48 4.22
N ALA A 37 -4.18 -8.51 5.12
CA ALA A 37 -4.91 -7.28 4.82
C ALA A 37 -4.02 -6.35 3.98
N VAL A 38 -4.61 -5.68 2.99
CA VAL A 38 -3.90 -4.73 2.12
C VAL A 38 -4.56 -3.37 2.23
N ILE A 39 -3.75 -2.34 2.50
CA ILE A 39 -4.17 -0.95 2.61
C ILE A 39 -3.42 -0.16 1.54
N GLU A 40 -4.16 0.56 0.68
CA GLU A 40 -3.56 1.44 -0.32
C GLU A 40 -3.30 2.81 0.30
N GLY A 41 -2.11 3.38 0.06
CA GLY A 41 -1.67 4.61 0.73
C GLY A 41 -2.48 5.85 0.34
N ASP A 42 -3.09 5.85 -0.84
CA ASP A 42 -3.99 6.90 -1.33
C ASP A 42 -5.31 6.97 -0.54
N SER A 43 -5.67 5.90 0.18
CA SER A 43 -6.83 5.85 1.07
C SER A 43 -6.66 6.71 2.33
N LEU A 44 -5.44 7.23 2.57
CA LEU A 44 -5.11 8.06 3.73
C LEU A 44 -4.86 9.53 3.36
N HIS A 45 -5.23 9.96 2.16
CA HIS A 45 -5.20 11.39 1.82
C HIS A 45 -6.25 12.16 2.64
N SER A 46 -5.83 13.24 3.30
CA SER A 46 -6.72 14.11 4.08
C SER A 46 -7.70 14.91 3.21
N LEU A 47 -7.34 15.13 1.95
CA LEU A 47 -8.11 15.87 0.98
C LEU A 47 -8.28 15.04 -0.29
N ASP A 48 -9.42 15.20 -0.95
CA ASP A 48 -9.57 14.72 -2.32
C ASP A 48 -8.67 15.51 -3.29
N ARG A 49 -8.57 15.02 -4.52
CA ARG A 49 -7.69 15.62 -5.53
C ARG A 49 -8.04 17.08 -5.86
N MET A 50 -9.32 17.46 -5.83
CA MET A 50 -9.73 18.83 -6.13
C MET A 50 -9.42 19.76 -4.96
N ALA A 51 -9.75 19.33 -3.74
CA ALA A 51 -9.47 20.07 -2.52
C ALA A 51 -7.97 20.28 -2.32
N PHE A 52 -7.15 19.27 -2.62
CA PHE A 52 -5.69 19.41 -2.58
C PHE A 52 -5.18 20.45 -3.59
N ARG A 53 -5.72 20.46 -4.82
CA ARG A 53 -5.35 21.46 -5.83
C ARG A 53 -5.79 22.88 -5.49
N ALA A 54 -6.90 23.04 -4.77
CA ALA A 54 -7.39 24.35 -4.35
C ALA A 54 -6.61 24.93 -3.15
N ALA A 55 -5.98 24.07 -2.35
CA ALA A 55 -5.19 24.44 -1.18
C ALA A 55 -3.69 24.68 -1.48
N ALA A 56 -3.22 24.24 -2.65
CA ALA A 56 -1.84 24.38 -3.13
C ALA A 56 -1.65 25.68 -3.91
#